data_AF-A0A2T2U762-F1
#
_entry.id   AF-A0A2T2U762-F1
#
_cell.length_a   1.000
_cell.length_b   1.000
_cell.length_c   1.000
_cell.angle_alpha   90.00
_cell.angle_beta   90.00
_cell.angle_gamma   90.00
#
_symmetry.space_group_name_H-M   'P 1'
#
loop_
_entity.id
_entity.type
_entity.pdbx_description
1 polymer ?
#
loop_
_entity_poly.entity_id
_entity_poly.type
_entity_poly.pdbx_seq_one_letter_code
_entity_poly.pdbx_strand_id
1 'polypeptide(L)'
;MMGISYAKTALALLLVLAAGCRTYGGRDSEAITFRQIEAAVQDYARAYDRANANAAALEQAAKQDSAAATLARKYRALVATHGARLTDQRERMEELRGSDDYRALSRTLGGVVKEQQVMAKEYRNLMARYRPGGDTTVVAFEVPPRGRYYLVPPFYEAARNEAQPRLPGLARSEVGGTPTDTAQTTVPRPARRDTTP
;
A
#
# COMPACT_ATOMS: atom_id res chain seq x y z
N MET A 1 -72.11 11.09 -11.13
CA MET A 1 -70.92 11.42 -11.97
C MET A 1 -69.66 11.31 -11.10
N MET A 2 -69.13 10.10 -10.93
CA MET A 2 -67.93 9.81 -10.12
C MET A 2 -67.16 8.69 -10.85
N GLY A 3 -66.24 9.04 -11.74
CA GLY A 3 -65.55 8.02 -12.55
C GLY A 3 -64.30 8.47 -13.28
N ILE A 4 -63.81 9.70 -13.05
CA ILE A 4 -62.70 10.27 -13.83
C ILE A 4 -61.43 10.50 -12.98
N SER A 5 -61.50 10.35 -11.65
CA SER A 5 -60.34 10.68 -10.78
C SER A 5 -59.36 9.53 -10.55
N TYR A 6 -59.73 8.27 -10.77
CA TYR A 6 -58.85 7.12 -10.49
C TYR A 6 -57.92 6.78 -11.66
N ALA A 7 -58.34 7.04 -12.90
CA ALA A 7 -57.51 6.78 -14.08
C ALA A 7 -56.29 7.70 -14.15
N LYS A 8 -56.45 8.97 -13.72
CA LYS A 8 -55.37 9.96 -13.70
C LYS A 8 -54.37 9.71 -12.58
N THR A 9 -54.84 9.28 -11.40
CA THR A 9 -53.95 8.93 -10.29
C THR A 9 -53.23 7.62 -10.55
N ALA A 10 -53.88 6.62 -11.15
CA ALA A 10 -53.22 5.36 -11.54
C ALA A 10 -52.12 5.59 -12.61
N LEU A 11 -52.39 6.42 -13.62
CA LEU A 11 -51.40 6.75 -14.66
C LEU A 11 -50.22 7.55 -14.09
N ALA A 12 -50.47 8.51 -13.19
CA ALA A 12 -49.41 9.27 -12.53
C ALA A 12 -48.55 8.37 -11.62
N LEU A 13 -49.16 7.46 -10.87
CA LEU A 13 -48.43 6.51 -10.02
C LEU A 13 -47.57 5.55 -10.87
N LEU A 14 -48.08 5.11 -12.02
CA LEU A 14 -47.37 4.21 -12.93
C LEU A 14 -46.20 4.90 -13.64
N LEU A 15 -46.33 6.18 -13.98
CA LEU A 15 -45.22 7.01 -14.49
C LEU A 15 -44.16 7.28 -13.41
N VAL A 16 -44.56 7.51 -12.16
CA VAL A 16 -43.63 7.70 -11.03
C VAL A 16 -42.93 6.39 -10.67
N LEU A 17 -43.60 5.24 -10.73
CA LEU A 17 -42.99 3.93 -10.53
C LEU A 17 -42.06 3.55 -11.70
N ALA A 18 -42.43 3.87 -12.95
CA ALA A 18 -41.58 3.66 -14.11
C ALA A 18 -40.35 4.58 -14.12
N ALA A 19 -40.44 5.81 -13.58
CA ALA A 19 -39.31 6.70 -13.37
C ALA A 19 -38.49 6.35 -12.11
N GLY A 20 -39.15 5.79 -11.08
CA GLY A 20 -38.58 5.45 -9.78
C GLY A 20 -37.73 4.18 -9.77
N CYS A 21 -37.95 3.24 -10.70
CA CYS A 21 -37.14 2.04 -10.81
C CYS A 21 -35.74 2.25 -11.44
N ARG A 22 -35.40 3.47 -11.87
CA ARG A 22 -34.11 3.79 -12.53
C ARG A 22 -33.24 4.81 -11.80
N THR A 23 -33.53 5.12 -10.53
CA THR A 23 -32.89 6.25 -9.81
C THR A 23 -31.98 5.81 -8.66
N TYR A 24 -31.55 4.54 -8.64
CA TYR A 24 -30.48 4.06 -7.73
C TYR A 24 -29.18 3.68 -8.48
N GLY A 25 -28.98 4.30 -9.64
CA GLY A 25 -27.75 4.33 -10.42
C GLY A 25 -27.79 5.61 -11.23
N GLY A 26 -27.13 6.66 -10.74
CA GLY A 26 -27.16 7.98 -11.38
C GLY A 26 -26.72 7.88 -12.83
N ARG A 27 -27.41 8.61 -13.72
CA ARG A 27 -26.93 8.86 -15.09
C ARG A 27 -25.44 9.25 -15.00
N ASP A 28 -24.60 8.57 -15.77
CA ASP A 28 -23.14 8.73 -15.86
C ASP A 28 -22.27 7.92 -14.89
N SER A 29 -22.84 7.02 -14.06
CA SER A 29 -22.06 6.20 -13.12
C SER A 29 -21.01 5.32 -13.82
N GLU A 30 -21.33 4.83 -15.00
CA GLU A 30 -20.50 3.99 -15.87
C GLU A 30 -19.32 4.79 -16.42
N ALA A 31 -19.60 5.96 -17.02
CA ALA A 31 -18.57 6.85 -17.53
C ALA A 31 -17.63 7.35 -16.42
N ILE A 32 -18.16 7.64 -15.23
CA ILE A 32 -17.36 8.00 -14.06
C ILE A 32 -16.46 6.83 -13.65
N THR A 33 -17.02 5.63 -13.54
CA THR A 33 -16.26 4.44 -13.13
C THR A 33 -15.17 4.11 -14.15
N PHE A 34 -15.46 4.23 -15.44
CA PHE A 34 -14.47 4.04 -16.49
C PHE A 34 -13.31 5.03 -16.36
N ARG A 35 -13.58 6.32 -16.15
CA ARG A 35 -12.52 7.33 -15.88
C ARG A 35 -11.69 7.00 -14.64
N GLN A 36 -12.29 6.41 -13.61
CA GLN A 36 -11.56 5.96 -12.42
C GLN A 36 -10.64 4.77 -12.74
N ILE A 37 -11.07 3.84 -13.60
CA ILE A 37 -10.21 2.76 -14.11
C ILE A 37 -9.03 3.35 -14.88
N GLU A 38 -9.28 4.28 -15.82
CA GLU A 38 -8.22 4.95 -16.59
C GLU A 38 -7.20 5.62 -15.67
N ALA A 39 -7.67 6.39 -14.68
CA ALA A 39 -6.80 7.04 -13.70
C ALA A 39 -5.99 6.01 -12.88
N ALA A 40 -6.62 4.92 -12.44
CA ALA A 40 -5.94 3.87 -11.68
C ALA A 40 -4.88 3.14 -12.54
N VAL A 41 -5.18 2.82 -13.79
CA VAL A 41 -4.20 2.19 -14.71
C VAL A 41 -3.04 3.13 -14.97
N GLN A 42 -3.28 4.45 -15.12
CA GLN A 42 -2.21 5.44 -15.25
C GLN A 42 -1.34 5.54 -13.98
N ASP A 43 -1.94 5.51 -12.80
CA ASP A 43 -1.19 5.49 -11.54
C ASP A 43 -0.32 4.24 -11.39
N TYR A 44 -0.85 3.09 -11.83
CA TYR A 44 -0.12 1.84 -11.86
C TYR A 44 1.07 1.91 -12.83
N ALA A 45 0.87 2.47 -14.02
CA ALA A 45 1.94 2.73 -14.98
C ALA A 45 3.03 3.66 -14.41
N ARG A 46 2.65 4.77 -13.77
CA ARG A 46 3.60 5.66 -13.08
C ARG A 46 4.41 4.92 -12.00
N ALA A 47 3.77 3.99 -11.28
CA ALA A 47 4.46 3.16 -10.31
C ALA A 47 5.43 2.17 -10.97
N TYR A 48 5.08 1.62 -12.13
CA TYR A 48 5.95 0.75 -12.94
C TYR A 48 7.20 1.50 -13.42
N ASP A 49 7.04 2.72 -13.92
CA ASP A 49 8.17 3.54 -14.38
C ASP A 49 9.15 3.85 -13.25
N ARG A 50 8.62 4.22 -12.06
CA ARG A 50 9.45 4.41 -10.86
C ARG A 50 10.16 3.13 -10.46
N ALA A 51 9.49 1.98 -10.53
CA ALA A 51 10.11 0.69 -10.22
C ALA A 51 11.22 0.34 -11.22
N ASN A 52 11.05 0.60 -12.52
CA ASN A 52 12.12 0.44 -13.50
C ASN A 52 13.34 1.31 -13.20
N ALA A 53 13.14 2.58 -12.85
CA ALA A 53 14.24 3.47 -12.47
C ALA A 53 14.98 2.94 -11.23
N ASN A 54 14.25 2.46 -10.22
CA ASN A 54 14.84 1.85 -9.02
C ASN A 54 15.61 0.57 -9.36
N ALA A 55 15.11 -0.26 -10.28
CA ALA A 55 15.81 -1.47 -10.73
C ALA A 55 17.16 -1.13 -11.39
N ALA A 56 17.19 -0.12 -12.26
CA ALA A 56 18.43 0.35 -12.88
C ALA A 56 19.45 0.87 -11.84
N ALA A 57 18.98 1.61 -10.83
CA ALA A 57 19.83 2.06 -9.73
C ALA A 57 20.41 0.89 -8.91
N LEU A 58 19.59 -0.12 -8.61
CA LEU A 58 20.04 -1.35 -7.92
C LEU A 58 21.04 -2.15 -8.75
N GLU A 59 20.82 -2.25 -10.07
CA GLU A 59 21.76 -2.90 -11.00
C GLU A 59 23.10 -2.16 -11.06
N GLN A 60 23.09 -0.83 -10.99
CA GLN A 60 24.32 -0.06 -10.93
C GLN A 60 25.06 -0.27 -9.61
N ALA A 61 24.36 -0.29 -8.47
CA ALA A 61 24.95 -0.60 -7.16
C ALA A 61 25.52 -2.04 -7.13
N ALA A 62 24.84 -2.99 -7.77
CA ALA A 62 25.28 -4.38 -7.87
C ALA A 62 26.61 -4.58 -8.61
N LYS A 63 27.07 -3.60 -9.41
CA LYS A 63 28.40 -3.65 -10.03
C LYS A 63 29.53 -3.46 -9.02
N GLN A 64 29.24 -2.83 -7.88
CA GLN A 64 30.20 -2.50 -6.84
C GLN A 64 30.06 -3.39 -5.61
N ASP A 65 28.84 -3.91 -5.35
CA ASP A 65 28.53 -4.77 -4.22
C ASP A 65 27.85 -6.08 -4.69
N SER A 66 28.53 -7.21 -4.46
CA SER A 66 28.01 -8.54 -4.77
C SER A 66 26.76 -8.92 -3.96
N ALA A 67 26.57 -8.37 -2.77
CA ALA A 67 25.34 -8.56 -2.00
C ALA A 67 24.16 -7.90 -2.71
N ALA A 68 24.36 -6.73 -3.32
CA ALA A 68 23.32 -5.98 -4.04
C ALA A 68 22.91 -6.67 -5.34
N ALA A 69 23.77 -7.52 -5.93
CA ALA A 69 23.45 -8.28 -7.13
C ALA A 69 22.24 -9.21 -6.95
N THR A 70 22.12 -9.87 -5.79
CA THR A 70 20.97 -10.75 -5.53
C THR A 70 19.67 -9.95 -5.38
N LEU A 71 19.74 -8.77 -4.76
CA LEU A 71 18.57 -7.90 -4.66
C LEU A 71 18.15 -7.36 -6.01
N ALA A 72 19.09 -6.87 -6.81
CA ALA A 72 18.83 -6.34 -8.14
C ALA A 72 18.11 -7.37 -9.03
N ARG A 73 18.56 -8.64 -9.03
CA ARG A 73 17.89 -9.73 -9.77
C ARG A 73 16.45 -9.96 -9.30
N LYS A 74 16.23 -10.08 -7.97
CA LYS A 74 14.89 -10.29 -7.42
C LYS A 74 13.97 -9.09 -7.70
N TYR A 75 14.51 -7.89 -7.62
CA TYR A 75 13.76 -6.66 -7.88
C TYR A 75 13.37 -6.57 -9.36
N ARG A 76 14.29 -6.86 -10.28
CA ARG A 76 13.98 -6.88 -11.71
C ARG A 76 12.92 -7.93 -12.08
N ALA A 77 12.95 -9.11 -11.46
CA ALA A 77 11.90 -10.11 -11.64
C ALA A 77 10.52 -9.61 -11.17
N LEU A 78 10.47 -8.89 -10.04
CA LEU A 78 9.24 -8.25 -9.57
C LEU A 78 8.77 -7.13 -10.51
N VAL A 79 9.69 -6.35 -11.07
CA VAL A 79 9.36 -5.35 -12.11
C VAL A 79 8.80 -6.00 -13.38
N ALA A 80 9.35 -7.13 -13.83
CA ALA A 80 8.79 -7.87 -14.96
C ALA A 80 7.35 -8.33 -14.68
N THR A 81 7.09 -8.84 -13.47
CA THR A 81 5.74 -9.22 -13.02
C THR A 81 4.78 -8.02 -13.03
N HIS A 82 5.24 -6.86 -12.55
CA HIS A 82 4.47 -5.62 -12.58
C HIS A 82 4.14 -5.19 -14.02
N GLY A 83 5.08 -5.31 -14.95
CA GLY A 83 4.86 -4.99 -16.37
C GLY A 83 3.83 -5.89 -17.04
N ALA A 84 3.88 -7.21 -16.76
CA ALA A 84 2.89 -8.16 -17.26
C ALA A 84 1.48 -7.80 -16.75
N ARG A 85 1.31 -7.60 -15.44
CA ARG A 85 0.02 -7.21 -14.87
C ARG A 85 -0.48 -5.87 -15.39
N LEU A 86 0.40 -4.88 -15.57
CA LEU A 86 0.02 -3.60 -16.17
C LEU A 86 -0.52 -3.77 -17.59
N THR A 87 0.04 -4.70 -18.36
CA THR A 87 -0.44 -5.03 -19.71
C THR A 87 -1.84 -5.63 -19.64
N ASP A 88 -2.05 -6.64 -18.80
CA ASP A 88 -3.37 -7.25 -18.59
C ASP A 88 -4.43 -6.21 -18.16
N GLN A 89 -4.07 -5.27 -17.28
CA GLN A 89 -5.00 -4.21 -16.83
C GLN A 89 -5.34 -3.22 -17.94
N ARG A 90 -4.39 -2.90 -18.82
CA ARG A 90 -4.64 -2.05 -20.00
C ARG A 90 -5.59 -2.74 -20.97
N GLU A 91 -5.37 -4.03 -21.24
CA GLU A 91 -6.23 -4.82 -22.11
C GLU A 91 -7.66 -4.88 -21.57
N ARG A 92 -7.85 -5.23 -20.29
CA ARG A 92 -9.18 -5.25 -19.65
C ARG A 92 -9.87 -3.89 -19.62
N MET A 93 -9.11 -2.81 -19.45
CA MET A 93 -9.65 -1.46 -19.52
C MET A 93 -10.14 -1.14 -20.93
N GLU A 94 -9.37 -1.47 -21.97
CA GLU A 94 -9.77 -1.23 -23.36
C GLU A 94 -10.99 -2.07 -23.77
N GLU A 95 -11.10 -3.32 -23.31
CA GLU A 95 -12.29 -4.16 -23.52
C GLU A 95 -13.57 -3.55 -22.95
N LEU A 96 -13.45 -2.73 -21.89
CA LEU A 96 -14.57 -2.08 -21.23
C LEU A 96 -14.83 -0.66 -21.74
N ARG A 97 -14.07 -0.18 -22.73
CA ARG A 97 -14.24 1.16 -23.29
C ARG A 97 -15.63 1.29 -23.93
N GLY A 98 -16.42 2.23 -23.43
CA GLY A 98 -17.81 2.44 -23.88
C GLY A 98 -18.81 1.38 -23.38
N SER A 99 -18.43 0.55 -22.40
CA SER A 99 -19.34 -0.42 -21.78
C SER A 99 -20.34 0.27 -20.85
N ASP A 100 -21.61 -0.16 -20.93
CA ASP A 100 -22.67 0.22 -20.01
C ASP A 100 -22.83 -0.79 -18.83
N ASP A 101 -21.97 -1.81 -18.74
CA ASP A 101 -21.98 -2.77 -17.64
C ASP A 101 -21.23 -2.22 -16.42
N TYR A 102 -21.96 -1.48 -15.57
CA TYR A 102 -21.45 -0.96 -14.30
C TYR A 102 -20.81 -2.05 -13.41
N ARG A 103 -21.33 -3.28 -13.40
CA ARG A 103 -20.77 -4.34 -12.54
C ARG A 103 -19.41 -4.80 -13.05
N ALA A 104 -19.24 -4.90 -14.37
CA ALA A 104 -17.95 -5.19 -14.97
C ALA A 104 -16.93 -4.07 -14.71
N LEU A 105 -17.33 -2.81 -14.87
CA LEU A 105 -16.51 -1.64 -14.58
C LEU A 105 -16.07 -1.60 -13.10
N SER A 106 -17.02 -1.75 -12.17
CA SER A 106 -16.76 -1.72 -10.73
C SER A 106 -15.81 -2.84 -10.27
N ARG A 107 -15.99 -4.06 -10.80
CA ARG A 107 -15.07 -5.18 -10.51
C ARG A 107 -13.67 -4.93 -11.03
N THR A 108 -13.56 -4.37 -12.23
CA THR A 108 -12.27 -4.05 -12.86
C THR A 108 -11.54 -2.98 -12.06
N LEU A 109 -12.24 -1.91 -11.67
CA LEU A 109 -11.67 -0.89 -10.79
C LEU A 109 -11.13 -1.49 -9.48
N GLY A 110 -11.93 -2.32 -8.81
CA GLY A 110 -11.50 -3.02 -7.59
C GLY A 110 -10.29 -3.94 -7.81
N GLY A 111 -10.24 -4.61 -8.96
CA GLY A 111 -9.12 -5.44 -9.38
C GLY A 111 -7.81 -4.65 -9.53
N VAL A 112 -7.85 -3.55 -10.29
CA VAL A 112 -6.69 -2.66 -10.50
C VAL A 112 -6.16 -2.13 -9.16
N VAL A 113 -7.05 -1.59 -8.31
CA VAL A 113 -6.66 -1.04 -7.00
C VAL A 113 -6.03 -2.11 -6.11
N LYS A 114 -6.59 -3.32 -6.10
CA LYS A 114 -6.05 -4.43 -5.30
C LYS A 114 -4.65 -4.84 -5.81
N GLU A 115 -4.46 -4.93 -7.13
CA GLU A 115 -3.16 -5.28 -7.71
C GLU A 115 -2.09 -4.23 -7.41
N GLN A 116 -2.44 -2.94 -7.47
CA GLN A 116 -1.54 -1.86 -7.04
C GLN A 116 -1.08 -2.05 -5.58
N GLN A 117 -2.02 -2.36 -4.68
CA GLN A 117 -1.71 -2.58 -3.26
C GLN A 117 -0.81 -3.80 -3.06
N VAL A 118 -1.07 -4.89 -3.79
CA VAL A 118 -0.25 -6.10 -3.75
C VAL A 118 1.17 -5.81 -4.25
N MET A 119 1.33 -5.16 -5.41
CA MET A 119 2.65 -4.77 -5.92
C MET A 119 3.39 -3.87 -4.94
N ALA A 120 2.75 -2.82 -4.42
CA ALA A 120 3.36 -1.93 -3.44
C ALA A 120 3.84 -2.69 -2.20
N LYS A 121 3.08 -3.69 -1.74
CA LYS A 121 3.48 -4.55 -0.62
C LYS A 121 4.66 -5.44 -0.99
N GLU A 122 4.66 -6.06 -2.16
CA GLU A 122 5.76 -6.92 -2.62
C GLU A 122 7.08 -6.14 -2.74
N TYR A 123 7.05 -4.93 -3.31
CA TYR A 123 8.23 -4.07 -3.36
C TYR A 123 8.74 -3.72 -1.96
N ARG A 124 7.86 -3.29 -1.04
CA ARG A 124 8.25 -2.99 0.34
C ARG A 124 8.86 -4.20 1.05
N ASN A 125 8.25 -5.37 0.90
CA ASN A 125 8.72 -6.59 1.53
C ASN A 125 10.08 -7.02 0.99
N LEU A 126 10.29 -6.91 -0.32
CA LEU A 126 11.57 -7.23 -0.94
C LEU A 126 12.68 -6.30 -0.43
N MET A 127 12.40 -5.00 -0.35
CA MET A 127 13.36 -4.01 0.17
C MET A 127 13.61 -4.19 1.67
N ALA A 128 12.59 -4.47 2.49
CA ALA A 128 12.73 -4.63 3.94
C ALA A 128 13.53 -5.89 4.33
N ARG A 129 13.46 -6.95 3.51
CA ARG A 129 14.23 -8.19 3.71
C ARG A 129 15.69 -8.05 3.31
N TYR A 130 16.05 -6.97 2.60
CA TYR A 130 17.42 -6.74 2.20
C TYR A 130 18.12 -5.83 3.21
N ARG A 131 19.04 -6.42 3.99
CA ARG A 131 19.99 -5.70 4.82
C ARG A 131 21.39 -6.08 4.32
N PRO A 132 22.20 -5.13 3.81
CA PRO A 132 23.56 -5.44 3.42
C PRO A 132 24.34 -5.90 4.66
N GLY A 133 25.05 -7.03 4.58
CA GLY A 133 25.91 -7.51 5.66
C GLY A 133 25.48 -8.78 6.40
N GLY A 134 24.43 -9.48 5.96
CA GLY A 134 24.22 -10.89 6.34
C GLY A 134 24.06 -11.14 7.84
N ASP A 135 23.02 -10.58 8.46
CA ASP A 135 22.56 -11.08 9.76
C ASP A 135 21.11 -11.54 9.61
N THR A 136 20.94 -12.86 9.52
CA THR A 136 19.64 -13.50 9.32
C THR A 136 18.99 -13.71 10.69
N THR A 137 18.81 -12.64 11.45
CA THR A 137 17.89 -12.69 12.59
C THR A 137 16.47 -12.59 12.02
N VAL A 138 15.89 -13.76 11.73
CA VAL A 138 14.44 -13.88 11.59
C VAL A 138 13.84 -13.47 12.93
N VAL A 139 13.40 -12.22 13.03
CA VAL A 139 12.61 -11.75 14.16
C VAL A 139 11.42 -12.69 14.27
N ALA A 140 11.33 -13.40 15.39
CA ALA A 140 10.23 -14.30 15.70
C ALA A 140 8.91 -13.57 15.43
N PHE A 141 8.03 -14.18 14.63
CA PHE A 141 6.68 -13.69 14.46
C PHE A 141 5.93 -13.93 15.77
N GLU A 142 5.83 -12.91 16.60
CA GLU A 142 4.83 -12.84 17.65
C GLU A 142 3.46 -12.93 16.95
N VAL A 143 2.67 -13.96 17.27
CA VAL A 143 1.34 -14.15 16.70
C VAL A 143 0.48 -12.99 17.20
N PRO A 144 0.09 -12.04 16.33
CA PRO A 144 -0.66 -10.88 16.78
C PRO A 144 -2.04 -11.34 17.26
N PRO A 145 -2.62 -10.69 18.30
CA PRO A 145 -3.98 -10.97 18.73
C PRO A 145 -4.96 -10.89 17.55
N ARG A 146 -6.04 -11.66 17.61
CA ARG A 146 -7.00 -11.98 16.52
C ARG A 146 -7.66 -10.78 15.80
N GLY A 147 -7.29 -9.53 16.12
CA GLY A 147 -7.66 -8.36 15.32
C GLY A 147 -6.86 -7.11 15.69
N ARG A 148 -6.33 -6.42 14.68
CA ARG A 148 -5.62 -5.13 14.80
C ARG A 148 -6.51 -3.99 15.33
N TYR A 149 -7.82 -4.13 15.17
CA TYR A 149 -8.84 -3.18 15.63
C TYR A 149 -9.24 -3.33 17.11
N TYR A 150 -8.65 -4.28 17.83
CA TYR A 150 -8.91 -4.46 19.26
C TYR A 150 -8.16 -3.44 20.14
N LEU A 151 -7.06 -2.86 19.61
CA LEU A 151 -6.19 -1.91 20.33
C LEU A 151 -6.11 -0.54 19.65
N VAL A 152 -6.17 -0.47 18.31
CA VAL A 152 -6.12 0.79 17.57
C VAL A 152 -7.21 0.80 16.50
N PRO A 153 -8.22 1.66 16.63
CA PRO A 153 -9.26 1.79 15.62
C PRO A 153 -8.71 2.17 14.24
N PRO A 154 -9.37 1.76 13.14
CA PRO A 154 -8.86 1.93 11.77
C PRO A 154 -8.54 3.37 11.40
N PHE A 155 -9.28 4.32 11.97
CA PHE A 155 -9.17 5.74 11.64
C PHE A 155 -7.88 6.38 12.17
N TYR A 156 -7.31 5.87 13.27
CA TYR A 156 -6.04 6.39 13.81
C TYR A 156 -4.84 6.01 12.94
N GLU A 157 -4.88 4.83 12.31
CA GLU A 157 -3.83 4.37 11.40
C GLU A 157 -3.86 5.14 10.08
N ALA A 158 -5.06 5.44 9.55
CA ALA A 158 -5.21 6.27 8.36
C ALA A 158 -4.66 7.69 8.60
N ALA A 159 -5.09 8.34 9.69
CA ALA A 159 -4.63 9.67 10.06
C ALA A 159 -3.11 9.75 10.30
N ARG A 160 -2.49 8.70 10.87
CA ARG A 160 -1.03 8.66 11.09
C ARG A 160 -0.23 8.55 9.79
N ASN A 161 -0.74 7.79 8.81
CA ASN A 161 -0.09 7.63 7.52
C ASN A 161 -0.25 8.87 6.63
N GLU A 162 -1.34 9.63 6.82
CA GLU A 162 -1.61 10.90 6.12
C GLU A 162 -0.87 12.09 6.75
N ALA A 163 -0.71 12.12 8.07
CA ALA A 163 -0.04 13.20 8.80
C ALA A 163 1.50 13.15 8.76
N GLN A 164 2.11 12.14 8.12
CA GLN A 164 3.55 12.13 7.87
C GLN A 164 3.85 12.78 6.51
N PRO A 165 4.33 14.03 6.47
CA PRO A 165 4.82 14.61 5.22
C PRO A 165 6.02 13.78 4.74
N ARG A 166 5.90 13.16 3.57
CA ARG A 166 7.02 12.49 2.90
C ARG A 166 8.00 13.58 2.44
N LEU A 167 8.98 13.89 3.28
CA LEU A 167 10.08 14.78 2.90
C LEU A 167 10.96 14.08 1.84
N PRO A 168 11.28 14.74 0.72
CA PRO A 168 12.19 14.22 -0.28
C PRO A 168 13.64 14.46 0.16
N GLY A 169 14.43 13.38 0.26
CA GLY A 169 15.87 13.43 0.49
C GLY A 169 16.29 13.53 1.96
N LEU A 170 17.44 12.90 2.27
CA LEU A 170 18.05 12.63 3.59
C LEU A 170 17.56 11.33 4.25
N ALA A 171 18.18 10.19 3.89
CA ALA A 171 19.42 9.70 4.49
C ALA A 171 19.23 9.27 5.95
N ARG A 172 19.16 7.95 6.18
CA ARG A 172 19.21 7.36 7.52
C ARG A 172 20.58 6.73 7.72
N SER A 173 21.54 7.58 8.10
CA SER A 173 22.78 7.25 8.81
C SER A 173 23.19 8.56 9.52
N GLU A 174 23.64 8.61 10.76
CA GLU A 174 23.91 7.60 11.79
C GLU A 174 24.16 8.36 13.12
N VAL A 175 24.03 7.65 14.25
CA VAL A 175 24.86 7.76 15.46
C VAL A 175 24.92 9.08 16.27
N GLY A 176 24.60 8.96 17.57
CA GLY A 176 25.53 9.41 18.63
C GLY A 176 25.01 10.39 19.69
N GLY A 177 24.97 9.95 20.95
CA GLY A 177 24.88 10.85 22.12
C GLY A 177 24.44 10.17 23.42
N THR A 178 25.37 9.58 24.17
CA THR A 178 25.26 9.11 25.57
C THR A 178 24.99 10.27 26.56
N PRO A 179 24.62 9.97 27.83
CA PRO A 179 25.66 10.05 28.87
C PRO A 179 25.63 8.91 29.91
N THR A 180 26.84 8.42 30.18
CA THR A 180 27.43 8.08 31.50
C THR A 180 26.57 7.50 32.64
N ASP A 181 27.07 6.37 33.15
CA ASP A 181 27.37 6.11 34.57
C ASP A 181 26.66 4.89 35.18
N THR A 182 27.16 3.70 34.84
CA THR A 182 27.05 2.52 35.71
C THR A 182 28.23 2.58 36.68
N ALA A 183 28.07 3.32 37.77
CA ALA A 183 28.97 3.23 38.90
C ALA A 183 28.88 1.84 39.53
N GLN A 184 29.83 0.98 39.17
CA GLN A 184 30.20 -0.18 39.98
C GLN A 184 30.64 0.35 41.34
N THR A 185 29.80 0.18 42.37
CA THR A 185 30.21 0.28 43.77
C THR A 185 31.15 -0.87 44.09
N THR A 186 32.43 -0.67 43.77
CA THR A 186 33.54 -1.42 44.36
C THR A 186 33.69 -0.90 45.79
N VAL A 187 33.23 -1.70 46.76
CA VAL A 187 33.48 -1.46 48.18
C VAL A 187 34.99 -1.58 48.43
N PRO A 188 35.68 -0.54 48.92
CA PRO A 188 37.08 -0.66 49.30
C PRO A 188 37.21 -1.49 50.59
N ARG A 189 37.94 -2.60 50.47
CA ARG A 189 38.49 -3.37 51.58
C ARG A 189 39.35 -2.43 52.46
N PRO A 190 39.08 -2.28 53.76
CA PRO A 190 39.92 -1.47 54.62
C PRO A 190 41.31 -2.11 54.75
N ALA A 191 42.34 -1.28 54.53
CA ALA A 191 43.73 -1.59 54.78
C ALA A 191 43.89 -1.97 56.26
N ARG A 192 44.37 -3.19 56.51
CA ARG A 192 44.86 -3.62 57.82
C ARG A 192 46.18 -2.86 58.05
N ARG A 193 46.22 -2.00 59.07
CA ARG A 193 47.47 -1.40 59.53
C ARG A 193 48.41 -2.49 60.00
N ASP A 194 49.67 -2.31 59.64
CA ASP A 194 50.81 -3.02 60.18
C ASP A 194 50.90 -2.80 61.70
N THR A 195 51.17 -3.88 62.41
CA THR A 195 51.96 -3.86 63.64
C THR A 195 53.02 -4.95 63.49
N THR A 196 54.17 -4.57 62.96
CA THR A 196 55.49 -5.17 63.25
C THR A 196 55.87 -4.81 64.69
N PRO A 197 56.83 -5.46 65.37
CA PRO A 197 57.59 -6.68 65.06
C PRO A 197 57.26 -7.89 65.96
#